data_AF-A0A1N6SHH4-F1
#
_entry.id   AF-A0A1N6SHH4-F1
#
_cell.length_a   1.000
_cell.length_b   1.000
_cell.length_c   1.000
_cell.angle_alpha   90.00
_cell.angle_beta   90.00
_cell.angle_gamma   90.00
#
_symmetry.space_group_name_H-M   'P 1'
#
loop_
_entity.id
_entity.type
_entity.pdbx_description
1 polymer ?
#
loop_
_entity_poly.entity_id
_entity_poly.type
_entity_poly.pdbx_seq_one_letter_code
_entity_poly.pdbx_strand_id
1 'polypeptide(L)'
;MRLKILILTGLIILILAAPAAAAEIENYYLQTSFFTQHFNQRDYQNNQQHLIGLERHYANNDLDGIAFFKNSYDQDTIYIYRGTNYHLFSIGSTEFTAKFTYGIVDGYDDENGKYTTWMHQMTTFPGAVFSIGLRREPFRLDLVPFGDAGIITTGGIEF
;
A
#
# COMPACT_ATOMS: atom_id res chain seq x y z
N MET A 1 -20.40 -10.20 -14.74
CA MET A 1 -20.52 -9.90 -13.30
C MET A 1 -20.18 -11.08 -12.39
N ARG A 2 -20.91 -12.21 -12.43
CA ARG A 2 -20.71 -13.34 -11.49
C ARG A 2 -19.32 -14.00 -11.51
N LEU A 3 -18.72 -14.17 -12.68
CA LEU A 3 -17.38 -14.77 -12.82
C LEU A 3 -16.27 -13.87 -12.26
N LYS A 4 -16.36 -12.55 -12.49
CA LYS A 4 -15.42 -11.56 -11.93
C LYS A 4 -15.45 -11.59 -10.40
N ILE A 5 -16.65 -11.60 -9.81
CA ILE A 5 -16.83 -11.70 -8.36
C ILE A 5 -16.20 -12.99 -7.84
N LEU A 6 -16.46 -14.14 -8.48
CA LEU A 6 -15.88 -15.42 -8.05
C LEU A 6 -14.35 -15.45 -8.13
N ILE A 7 -13.75 -14.87 -9.18
CA ILE A 7 -12.30 -14.78 -9.33
C ILE A 7 -11.73 -13.84 -8.25
N LEU A 8 -12.35 -12.68 -8.01
CA LEU A 8 -11.93 -11.73 -6.99
C LEU A 8 -11.98 -12.33 -5.59
N THR A 9 -13.11 -12.96 -5.25
CA THR A 9 -13.29 -13.66 -3.99
C THR A 9 -12.26 -14.79 -3.85
N GLY A 10 -12.01 -15.55 -4.93
CA GLY A 10 -10.97 -16.58 -4.94
C GLY A 10 -9.57 -16.03 -4.71
N LEU A 11 -9.22 -14.88 -5.29
CA LEU A 11 -7.91 -14.25 -5.13
C LEU A 11 -7.73 -13.64 -3.74
N ILE A 12 -8.77 -12.98 -3.21
CA ILE A 12 -8.80 -12.47 -1.83
C ILE A 12 -8.66 -13.63 -0.86
N ILE A 13 -9.39 -14.74 -1.06
CA ILE A 13 -9.23 -15.95 -0.26
C ILE A 13 -7.82 -16.49 -0.39
N LEU A 14 -7.20 -16.53 -1.57
CA LEU A 14 -5.83 -17.01 -1.73
C LEU A 14 -4.82 -16.13 -0.98
N ILE A 15 -5.01 -14.80 -1.01
CA ILE A 15 -4.16 -13.83 -0.30
C ILE A 15 -4.41 -13.85 1.20
N LEU A 16 -5.59 -14.23 1.68
CA LEU A 16 -5.86 -14.35 3.11
C LEU A 16 -5.51 -15.75 3.65
N ALA A 17 -5.66 -16.79 2.83
CA ALA A 17 -5.51 -18.20 3.21
C ALA A 17 -4.13 -18.77 2.91
N ALA A 18 -3.29 -18.10 2.11
CA ALA A 18 -1.88 -18.45 2.07
C ALA A 18 -1.34 -18.34 3.51
N PRO A 19 -0.75 -19.38 4.12
CA PRO A 19 -0.13 -19.18 5.41
C PRO A 19 0.96 -18.12 5.21
N ALA A 20 0.89 -17.00 5.94
CA ALA A 20 2.12 -16.34 6.32
C ALA A 20 2.98 -17.45 6.94
N ALA A 21 4.26 -17.56 6.57
CA ALA A 21 5.15 -18.52 7.22
C ALA A 21 4.88 -18.49 8.73
N ALA A 22 4.83 -19.65 9.41
CA ALA A 22 4.32 -19.83 10.78
C ALA A 22 5.09 -19.02 11.85
N ALA A 23 5.02 -17.71 11.74
CA ALA A 23 5.66 -16.70 12.54
C ALA A 23 4.56 -16.05 13.37
N GLU A 24 4.89 -15.82 14.63
CA GLU A 24 3.99 -15.12 15.55
C GLU A 24 3.81 -13.68 15.10
N ILE A 25 2.62 -13.13 15.36
CA ILE A 25 2.37 -11.70 15.18
C ILE A 25 3.20 -10.96 16.24
N GLU A 26 4.02 -10.02 15.79
CA GLU A 26 4.88 -9.23 16.65
C GLU A 26 4.19 -7.93 17.09
N ASN A 27 3.58 -7.22 16.14
CA ASN A 27 2.84 -5.98 16.40
C ASN A 27 1.83 -5.68 15.28
N TYR A 28 1.02 -4.64 15.50
CA TYR A 28 0.16 -4.03 14.50
C TYR A 28 0.69 -2.64 14.16
N TYR A 29 0.48 -2.20 12.92
CA TYR A 29 0.87 -0.85 12.46
C TYR A 29 -0.32 -0.14 11.83
N LEU A 30 -0.69 1.02 12.40
CA LEU A 30 -1.73 1.91 11.87
C LEU A 30 -1.05 3.11 11.21
N GLN A 31 -1.37 3.37 9.93
CA GLN A 31 -0.70 4.41 9.14
C GLN A 31 -1.67 5.31 8.38
N THR A 32 -1.20 6.51 8.06
CA THR A 32 -1.88 7.48 7.19
C THR A 32 -0.90 8.18 6.24
N SER A 33 -1.42 8.91 5.24
CA SER A 33 -0.64 9.74 4.33
C SER A 33 -0.51 11.17 4.86
N PHE A 34 0.71 11.71 4.87
CA PHE A 34 0.96 13.11 5.26
C PHE A 34 1.11 14.04 4.06
N PHE A 35 1.76 13.57 3.00
CA PHE A 35 2.09 14.40 1.86
C PHE A 35 2.17 13.56 0.59
N THR A 36 1.71 14.13 -0.53
CA THR A 36 1.84 13.52 -1.85
C THR A 36 2.25 14.55 -2.86
N GLN A 37 3.21 14.18 -3.70
CA GLN A 37 3.69 15.01 -4.77
C GLN A 37 3.85 14.19 -6.04
N HIS A 38 3.23 14.66 -7.11
CA HIS A 38 3.45 14.14 -8.45
C HIS A 38 4.70 14.78 -9.07
N PHE A 39 5.51 14.01 -9.80
CA PHE A 39 6.72 14.54 -10.47
C PHE A 39 6.38 15.51 -11.59
N ASN A 40 5.29 15.24 -12.33
CA ASN A 40 4.72 16.11 -13.35
C ASN A 40 3.26 16.38 -13.02
N GLN A 41 3.03 17.33 -12.12
CA GLN A 41 1.69 17.64 -11.64
C GLN A 41 0.78 18.14 -12.77
N ARG A 42 -0.37 17.48 -12.93
CA ARG A 42 -1.48 17.91 -13.79
C ARG A 42 -2.64 18.36 -12.92
N ASP A 43 -3.46 19.27 -13.43
CA ASP A 43 -4.57 19.88 -12.68
C ASP A 43 -5.62 18.86 -12.21
N TYR A 44 -5.69 17.69 -12.84
CA TYR A 44 -6.63 16.62 -12.47
C TYR A 44 -6.09 15.64 -11.42
N GLN A 45 -4.82 15.76 -11.02
CA GLN A 45 -4.19 14.80 -10.10
C GLN A 45 -4.45 15.18 -8.64
N ASN A 46 -4.96 14.21 -7.88
CA ASN A 46 -5.18 14.34 -6.46
C ASN A 46 -3.86 14.21 -5.66
N ASN A 47 -3.54 15.19 -4.82
CA ASN A 47 -2.41 15.16 -3.87
C ASN A 47 -2.86 14.94 -2.41
N GLN A 48 -4.15 14.63 -2.20
CA GLN A 48 -4.75 14.39 -0.90
C GLN A 48 -5.34 12.97 -0.87
N GLN A 49 -4.46 11.99 -0.67
CA GLN A 49 -4.80 10.56 -0.74
C GLN A 49 -5.69 10.12 0.43
N HIS A 50 -5.68 10.85 1.55
CA HIS A 50 -6.45 10.50 2.75
C HIS A 50 -6.28 9.02 3.15
N LEU A 51 -5.06 8.50 3.02
CA LEU A 51 -4.79 7.08 3.23
C LEU A 51 -5.03 6.73 4.70
N ILE A 52 -5.67 5.59 4.94
CA ILE A 52 -5.70 4.89 6.23
C ILE A 52 -5.36 3.43 5.96
N GLY A 53 -4.32 2.91 6.64
CA GLY A 53 -3.89 1.53 6.48
C GLY A 53 -3.66 0.84 7.82
N LEU A 54 -3.94 -0.46 7.84
CA LEU A 54 -3.65 -1.35 8.97
C LEU A 54 -2.80 -2.52 8.47
N GLU A 55 -1.68 -2.75 9.13
CA GLU A 55 -0.79 -3.89 8.88
C GLU A 55 -0.66 -4.75 10.14
N ARG A 56 -0.48 -6.06 9.93
CA ARG A 56 0.03 -7.01 10.91
C ARG A 56 1.48 -7.29 10.56
N HIS A 57 2.38 -7.13 11.52
CA HIS A 57 3.80 -7.45 11.34
C HIS A 57 4.12 -8.74 12.09
N TYR A 58 4.92 -9.59 11.47
CA TYR A 58 5.29 -10.90 11.99
C TYR A 58 6.77 -10.90 12.42
N ALA A 59 7.12 -11.78 13.36
CA ALA A 59 8.47 -11.86 13.93
C ALA A 59 9.59 -12.20 12.92
N ASN A 60 9.23 -12.62 11.71
CA ASN A 60 10.16 -12.86 10.60
C ASN A 60 10.29 -11.66 9.63
N ASN A 61 9.73 -10.51 9.99
CA ASN A 61 9.61 -9.27 9.21
C ASN A 61 8.60 -9.32 8.04
N ASP A 62 7.88 -10.42 7.85
CA ASP A 62 6.76 -10.42 6.92
C ASP A 62 5.63 -9.55 7.47
N LEU A 63 4.74 -9.15 6.58
CA LEU A 63 3.53 -8.42 6.93
C LEU A 63 2.38 -8.73 5.98
N ASP A 64 1.18 -8.47 6.45
CA ASP A 64 0.01 -8.29 5.60
C ASP A 64 -0.84 -7.13 6.07
N GLY A 65 -1.64 -6.57 5.17
CA GLY A 65 -2.37 -5.37 5.47
C GLY A 65 -3.46 -5.03 4.46
N ILE A 66 -4.19 -3.99 4.84
CA ILE A 66 -5.24 -3.37 4.06
C ILE A 66 -5.09 -1.85 4.16
N ALA A 67 -5.21 -1.17 3.03
CA ALA A 67 -5.20 0.29 2.97
C ALA A 67 -6.37 0.81 2.14
N PHE A 68 -6.99 1.88 2.63
CA PHE A 68 -8.02 2.64 1.94
C PHE A 68 -7.48 4.03 1.63
N PHE A 69 -7.65 4.51 0.40
CA PHE A 69 -7.13 5.80 -0.03
C PHE A 69 -7.87 6.32 -1.27
N LYS A 70 -7.74 7.61 -1.54
CA LYS A 70 -8.11 8.25 -2.80
C LYS A 70 -6.96 8.11 -3.80
N ASN A 71 -7.22 7.51 -4.96
CA ASN A 71 -6.21 7.44 -6.02
C ASN A 71 -5.95 8.82 -6.67
N SER A 72 -5.06 8.87 -7.67
CA SER A 72 -4.70 10.10 -8.39
C SER A 72 -5.90 10.79 -9.07
N TYR A 73 -7.05 10.13 -9.20
CA TYR A 73 -8.28 10.66 -9.79
C TYR A 73 -9.38 10.94 -8.76
N ASP A 74 -9.03 10.97 -7.48
CA ASP A 74 -9.94 11.20 -6.35
C ASP A 74 -11.02 10.12 -6.16
N GLN A 75 -10.69 8.88 -6.50
CA GLN A 75 -11.61 7.74 -6.39
C GLN A 75 -11.24 6.86 -5.21
N ASP A 76 -12.25 6.32 -4.54
CA ASP A 76 -12.06 5.39 -3.42
C ASP A 76 -11.40 4.11 -3.92
N THR A 77 -10.22 3.82 -3.36
CA THR A 77 -9.36 2.71 -3.74
C THR A 77 -8.98 1.92 -2.51
N ILE A 78 -8.98 0.60 -2.64
CA ILE A 78 -8.54 -0.35 -1.63
C ILE A 78 -7.31 -1.11 -2.14
N TYR A 79 -6.34 -1.32 -1.25
CA TYR A 79 -5.20 -2.21 -1.48
C TYR A 79 -5.16 -3.27 -0.38
N ILE A 80 -5.27 -4.54 -0.76
CA ILE A 80 -5.09 -5.70 0.14
C ILE A 80 -3.79 -6.36 -0.25
N TYR A 81 -2.86 -6.52 0.71
CA TYR A 81 -1.48 -6.84 0.38
C TYR A 81 -0.77 -7.71 1.42
N ARG A 82 0.33 -8.31 0.98
CA ARG A 82 1.38 -8.91 1.79
C ARG A 82 2.71 -8.28 1.46
N GLY A 83 3.71 -8.46 2.30
CA GLY A 83 5.04 -7.93 2.04
C GLY A 83 6.05 -8.32 3.10
N THR A 84 7.21 -7.68 3.01
CA THR A 84 8.31 -7.87 3.94
C THR A 84 8.96 -6.51 4.24
N ASN A 85 9.25 -6.28 5.52
CA ASN A 85 10.10 -5.21 5.99
C ASN A 85 11.56 -5.65 5.98
N TYR A 86 12.44 -4.77 5.54
CA TYR A 86 13.88 -5.00 5.50
C TYR A 86 14.56 -3.96 6.37
N HIS A 87 15.31 -4.42 7.36
CA HIS A 87 16.29 -3.58 8.04
C HIS A 87 17.47 -3.32 7.11
N LEU A 88 17.87 -2.06 6.95
CA LEU A 88 19.03 -1.67 6.14
C LEU A 88 20.24 -1.38 7.04
N PHE A 89 20.08 -0.47 8.01
CA PHE A 89 21.09 -0.11 9.00
C PHE A 89 20.44 0.71 10.13
N SER A 90 21.17 0.94 11.22
CA SER A 90 20.68 1.75 12.35
C SER A 90 21.67 2.86 12.70
N ILE A 91 21.14 4.01 13.12
CA ILE A 91 21.89 5.12 13.74
C ILE A 91 21.25 5.38 15.10
N GLY A 92 21.92 4.96 16.17
CA GLY A 92 21.36 5.02 17.52
C GLY A 92 20.08 4.19 17.65
N SER A 93 18.98 4.80 18.08
CA SER A 93 17.66 4.17 18.20
C SER A 93 16.79 4.33 16.95
N THR A 94 17.36 4.78 15.82
CA THR A 94 16.63 4.97 14.57
C THR A 94 17.11 3.96 13.54
N GLU A 95 16.17 3.21 13.00
CA GLU A 95 16.39 2.21 11.97
C GLU A 95 16.03 2.80 10.60
N PHE A 96 16.88 2.55 9.61
CA PHE A 96 16.59 2.80 8.22
C PHE A 96 16.06 1.50 7.63
N THR A 97 14.88 1.58 7.01
CA THR A 97 14.14 0.40 6.55
C THR A 97 13.81 0.51 5.08
N ALA A 98 13.63 -0.63 4.42
CA ALA A 98 12.89 -0.73 3.17
C ALA A 98 11.66 -1.62 3.38
N LYS A 99 10.62 -1.44 2.58
CA LYS A 99 9.44 -2.30 2.59
C LYS A 99 8.99 -2.56 1.18
N PHE A 100 8.75 -3.84 0.88
CA PHE A 100 8.17 -4.27 -0.37
C PHE A 100 6.85 -4.97 -0.09
N THR A 101 5.79 -4.54 -0.77
CA THR A 101 4.46 -5.13 -0.67
C THR A 101 3.93 -5.48 -2.05
N TYR A 102 3.11 -6.52 -2.12
CA TYR A 102 2.43 -6.97 -3.32
C TYR A 102 1.04 -7.47 -2.97
N GLY A 103 0.08 -7.27 -3.87
CA GLY A 103 -1.32 -7.54 -3.57
C GLY A 103 -2.27 -7.11 -4.68
N ILE A 104 -3.50 -6.81 -4.29
CA ILE A 104 -4.58 -6.44 -5.20
C ILE A 104 -5.09 -5.06 -4.88
N VAL A 105 -5.11 -4.22 -5.91
CA VAL A 105 -5.67 -2.88 -5.87
C VAL A 105 -6.98 -2.90 -6.62
N ASP A 106 -8.02 -2.28 -6.04
CA ASP A 106 -9.34 -2.14 -6.64
C ASP A 106 -9.85 -0.71 -6.42
N GLY A 107 -10.58 -0.16 -7.41
CA GLY A 107 -11.18 1.17 -7.32
C GLY A 107 -10.67 2.21 -8.33
N TYR A 108 -9.90 1.78 -9.35
CA TYR A 108 -9.61 2.63 -10.51
C TYR A 108 -10.75 2.52 -11.52
N ASP A 109 -11.45 3.62 -11.77
CA ASP A 109 -12.54 3.65 -12.73
C ASP A 109 -12.38 4.82 -13.70
N ASP A 110 -12.67 4.63 -14.97
CA ASP A 110 -12.67 5.72 -15.95
C ASP A 110 -13.97 5.69 -16.76
N GLU A 111 -15.11 5.73 -16.05
CA GLU A 111 -16.44 5.76 -16.66
C GLU A 111 -16.60 6.87 -17.72
N ASN A 112 -15.84 7.95 -17.62
CA ASN A 112 -15.90 9.09 -18.54
C ASN A 112 -14.83 9.07 -19.65
N GLY A 113 -13.95 8.07 -19.70
CA GLY A 113 -12.87 7.96 -20.70
C GLY A 113 -11.87 9.12 -20.67
N LYS A 114 -11.78 9.83 -19.54
CA LYS A 114 -11.00 11.07 -19.37
C LYS A 114 -9.53 10.76 -19.12
N TYR A 115 -9.21 9.55 -18.69
CA TYR A 115 -7.89 9.19 -18.19
C TYR A 115 -7.36 7.97 -18.93
N THR A 116 -6.44 8.16 -19.87
CA THR A 116 -5.84 7.05 -20.63
C THR A 116 -4.75 6.34 -19.82
N THR A 117 -5.13 5.46 -18.90
CA THR A 117 -4.19 4.53 -18.23
C THR A 117 -4.68 3.09 -18.31
N TRP A 118 -3.73 2.14 -18.29
CA TRP A 118 -4.04 0.71 -18.37
C TRP A 118 -4.84 0.20 -17.14
N MET A 119 -4.70 0.86 -15.98
CA MET A 119 -5.32 0.48 -14.71
C MET A 119 -6.86 0.58 -14.77
N HIS A 120 -7.38 1.57 -15.50
CA HIS A 120 -8.82 1.81 -15.66
C HIS A 120 -9.55 0.70 -16.41
N GLN A 121 -8.89 0.05 -17.38
CA GLN A 121 -9.52 -1.04 -18.14
C GLN A 121 -9.77 -2.28 -17.28
N MET A 122 -8.99 -2.44 -16.21
CA MET A 122 -9.03 -3.63 -15.36
C MET A 122 -9.91 -3.44 -14.13
N THR A 123 -10.05 -2.19 -13.64
CA THR A 123 -10.68 -1.78 -12.38
C THR A 123 -9.98 -2.33 -11.14
N THR A 124 -9.73 -3.64 -11.15
CA THR A 124 -8.92 -4.40 -10.22
C THR A 124 -7.64 -4.89 -10.92
N PHE A 125 -6.48 -4.71 -10.30
CA PHE A 125 -5.20 -5.15 -10.87
C PHE A 125 -4.20 -5.54 -9.78
N PRO A 126 -3.17 -6.35 -10.12
CA PRO A 126 -2.07 -6.62 -9.20
C PRO A 126 -1.24 -5.36 -8.95
N GLY A 127 -0.99 -5.05 -7.69
CA GLY A 127 -0.15 -3.93 -7.25
C GLY A 127 1.11 -4.42 -6.56
N ALA A 128 2.24 -3.78 -6.84
CA ALA A 128 3.49 -3.97 -6.11
C ALA A 128 4.05 -2.59 -5.74
N VAL A 129 4.39 -2.41 -4.47
CA VAL A 129 4.78 -1.12 -3.91
C VAL A 129 6.07 -1.30 -3.12
N PHE A 130 7.07 -0.49 -3.46
CA PHE A 130 8.32 -0.38 -2.70
C PHE A 130 8.32 0.92 -1.91
N SER A 131 8.98 0.92 -0.77
CA SER A 131 9.17 2.11 0.06
C SER A 131 10.47 2.04 0.84
N ILE A 132 10.99 3.21 1.20
CA ILE A 132 12.12 3.38 2.12
C ILE A 132 11.65 4.25 3.27
N GLY A 133 12.16 4.00 4.47
CA GLY A 133 11.62 4.65 5.65
C GLY A 133 12.57 4.71 6.82
N LEU A 134 12.09 5.37 7.86
CA LEU A 134 12.69 5.47 9.17
C LEU A 134 11.73 4.85 10.18
N ARG A 135 12.28 4.04 11.07
CA ARG A 135 11.58 3.48 12.21
C ARG A 135 12.29 3.89 13.50
N ARG A 136 11.51 4.41 14.44
CA ARG A 136 11.93 4.68 15.82
C ARG A 136 10.73 4.45 16.70
N GLU A 137 10.70 3.30 17.36
CA GLU A 137 9.53 2.83 18.12
C GLU A 137 8.90 3.93 19.00
N PRO A 138 7.57 4.05 18.99
CA PRO A 138 6.60 3.27 18.21
C PRO A 138 6.35 3.83 16.79
N PHE A 139 7.14 4.80 16.33
CA PHE A 139 6.83 5.56 15.11
C PHE A 139 7.54 5.01 13.87
N ARG A 140 6.84 5.12 12.74
CA ARG A 140 7.38 4.83 11.43
C ARG A 140 7.00 5.93 10.43
N LEU A 141 7.93 6.21 9.51
CA LEU A 141 7.76 7.15 8.41
C LEU A 141 8.33 6.51 7.14
N ASP A 142 7.52 6.37 6.10
CA ASP A 142 7.92 5.77 4.83
C ASP A 142 7.73 6.78 3.67
N LEU A 143 8.67 6.77 2.73
CA LEU A 143 8.55 7.37 1.40
C LEU A 143 8.22 6.27 0.41
N VAL A 144 7.10 6.46 -0.28
CA VAL A 144 6.50 5.49 -1.20
C VAL A 144 6.48 6.08 -2.61
N PRO A 145 7.45 5.71 -3.47
CA PRO A 145 7.35 5.99 -4.89
C PRO A 145 6.20 5.19 -5.50
N PHE A 146 5.30 5.85 -6.22
CA PHE A 146 4.23 5.17 -6.94
C PHE A 146 4.43 5.36 -8.45
N GLY A 147 4.96 4.31 -9.08
CA GLY A 147 5.25 4.26 -10.52
C GLY A 147 6.14 5.42 -10.99
N ASP A 148 5.81 5.96 -12.15
CA ASP A 148 6.41 7.16 -12.74
C ASP A 148 5.68 8.46 -12.32
N ALA A 149 4.71 8.35 -11.41
CA ALA A 149 3.76 9.42 -11.15
C ALA A 149 4.18 10.34 -9.99
N GLY A 150 4.76 9.81 -8.91
CA GLY A 150 5.14 10.63 -7.77
C GLY A 150 5.62 9.88 -6.53
N ILE A 151 5.61 10.59 -5.40
CA ILE A 151 5.97 10.08 -4.06
C ILE A 151 4.85 10.42 -3.07
N ILE A 152 4.49 9.44 -2.24
CA ILE A 152 3.66 9.62 -1.05
C ILE A 152 4.55 9.47 0.18
N THR A 153 4.38 10.35 1.17
CA THR A 153 4.93 10.17 2.51
C THR A 153 3.84 9.61 3.41
N THR A 154 4.06 8.43 3.97
CA THR A 154 3.17 7.81 4.96
C THR A 154 3.87 7.70 6.30
N GLY A 155 3.09 7.56 7.36
CA GLY A 155 3.63 7.21 8.67
C GLY A 155 2.54 6.94 9.68
N GLY A 156 2.95 6.52 10.87
CA GLY A 156 2.00 5.95 11.82
C GLY A 156 2.64 5.44 13.10
N ILE A 157 1.91 4.56 13.77
CA ILE A 157 2.28 3.97 15.06
C ILE A 157 2.18 2.45 15.04
N GLU A 158 3.17 1.80 15.66
CA GLU A 158 3.22 0.38 15.96
C GLU A 158 2.71 0.12 17.40
N PHE A 159 1.91 -0.93 17.61
CA PHE A 159 1.31 -1.28 18.91
C PHE A 159 0.99 -2.76 19.09
#